data_AF-D0N7L0-F1
#
_entry.id   AF-D0N7L0-F1
#
_cell.length_a   1.000
_cell.length_b   1.000
_cell.length_c   1.000
_cell.angle_alpha   90.00
_cell.angle_beta   90.00
_cell.angle_gamma   90.00
#
_symmetry.space_group_name_H-M   'P 1'
#
loop_
_entity.id
_entity.type
_entity.pdbx_description
1 polymer ?
#
loop_
_entity_poly.entity_id
_entity_poly.type
_entity_poly.pdbx_seq_one_letter_code
_entity_poly.pdbx_strand_id
1 'polypeptide(L)'
;MQLEEGLRKPKEQHDDSSDEGKDRHSAAPRSNSGWGSAFHGATSYEHWVKLIALGSLGVWMIFVLFFWHTGVAPAPVSKQAAAKLKNINAEPSILDGFPEETNFIVFGDFGTGDENQRRVAIALQNFTATMVPSPAFLLSTGDQIYEHGIESVNDPLLSPRFEKMYTSPKLQIPWYVTIGNHDCEGSIDAMLRYADKKDSLWYMPRRYYSIDRPVAPKTILRLVVVDACDLVCGREPRDFRCTDRMIKQSSVKTRQSQYEWIEQTLSASKPSGVEQMWTVVMGHWGVYSFAGNADTPELIGMLDPMLKKYKVHAYFNGHDHSMQHVRKVDNDGSVRNYFVSGCWRLSNPHAAT
;
A
#
# COMPACT_ATOMS: atom_id res chain seq x y z
N MET A 1 24.29 -3.89 -58.71
CA MET A 1 22.97 -4.54 -58.74
C MET A 1 22.06 -3.66 -57.88
N GLN A 2 21.29 -2.69 -58.39
CA GLN A 2 20.24 -2.74 -59.43
C GLN A 2 19.27 -3.91 -59.13
N LEU A 3 17.96 -3.76 -58.96
CA LEU A 3 16.92 -2.85 -59.49
C LEU A 3 15.69 -2.90 -58.54
N GLU A 4 15.03 -1.77 -58.22
CA GLU A 4 13.71 -1.28 -58.71
C GLU A 4 12.48 -2.16 -58.36
N GLU A 5 11.22 -1.71 -58.30
CA GLU A 5 10.46 -0.46 -58.10
C GLU A 5 9.00 -0.90 -58.40
N GLY A 6 7.99 -0.29 -57.79
CA GLY A 6 6.59 -0.73 -57.99
C GLY A 6 5.53 0.21 -57.45
N LEU A 7 5.34 1.33 -58.16
CA LEU A 7 4.26 2.32 -58.05
C LEU A 7 2.85 1.75 -58.30
N ARG A 8 1.82 2.27 -57.58
CA ARG A 8 0.75 3.12 -58.16
C ARG A 8 -0.29 3.62 -57.12
N LYS A 9 -0.81 4.82 -57.41
CA LYS A 9 -1.68 5.72 -56.62
C LYS A 9 -3.11 5.83 -57.28
N PRO A 10 -4.05 6.69 -56.81
CA PRO A 10 -5.49 6.41 -56.63
C PRO A 10 -6.45 7.05 -57.67
N LYS A 11 -7.78 6.90 -57.48
CA LYS A 11 -8.87 7.64 -58.16
C LYS A 11 -10.04 7.94 -57.19
N GLU A 12 -10.39 9.23 -56.98
CA GLU A 12 -11.54 10.02 -57.55
C GLU A 12 -12.90 9.63 -56.92
N GLN A 13 -13.57 10.42 -56.06
CA GLN A 13 -14.18 11.76 -56.17
C GLN A 13 -15.40 11.81 -57.11
N HIS A 14 -16.59 12.09 -56.57
CA HIS A 14 -17.73 12.63 -57.29
C HIS A 14 -18.56 13.54 -56.38
N ASP A 15 -18.89 14.70 -56.94
CA ASP A 15 -19.58 15.86 -56.37
C ASP A 15 -21.07 15.90 -56.77
N ASP A 16 -21.74 16.96 -56.30
CA ASP A 16 -23.02 17.58 -56.71
C ASP A 16 -24.34 17.02 -56.14
N SER A 17 -25.37 17.82 -55.83
CA SER A 17 -25.55 19.27 -55.54
C SER A 17 -27.07 19.51 -55.32
N SER A 18 -27.43 20.53 -54.52
CA SER A 18 -28.68 21.36 -54.60
C SER A 18 -30.04 20.68 -54.28
N ASP A 19 -31.10 21.33 -53.78
CA ASP A 19 -31.45 22.75 -53.66
C ASP A 19 -32.63 22.98 -52.67
N GLU A 20 -32.81 24.25 -52.27
CA GLU A 20 -33.94 25.02 -51.73
C GLU A 20 -35.38 24.40 -51.68
N GLY A 21 -36.33 24.79 -50.82
CA GLY A 21 -36.48 25.90 -49.89
C GLY A 21 -37.97 26.16 -49.56
N LYS A 22 -38.18 27.04 -48.56
CA LYS A 22 -39.33 27.95 -48.30
C LYS A 22 -40.62 27.48 -47.61
N ASP A 23 -40.79 28.11 -46.45
CA ASP A 23 -41.97 28.53 -45.68
C ASP A 23 -43.26 28.90 -46.46
N ARG A 24 -44.43 28.71 -45.82
CA ARG A 24 -45.32 29.81 -45.30
C ARG A 24 -46.73 29.34 -44.87
N HIS A 25 -47.09 29.77 -43.65
CA HIS A 25 -48.35 30.41 -43.22
C HIS A 25 -49.75 29.76 -43.32
N SER A 26 -50.34 29.57 -42.12
CA SER A 26 -51.53 30.28 -41.60
C SER A 26 -52.92 29.61 -41.51
N ALA A 27 -53.46 29.74 -40.29
CA ALA A 27 -54.83 30.07 -39.88
C ALA A 27 -55.93 28.98 -39.84
N ALA A 28 -56.56 28.91 -38.66
CA ALA A 28 -57.76 28.16 -38.30
C ALA A 28 -59.05 28.71 -38.96
N PRO A 29 -60.20 28.02 -38.83
CA PRO A 29 -61.15 28.44 -37.78
C PRO A 29 -61.95 27.32 -37.08
N ARG A 30 -62.61 27.74 -35.99
CA ARG A 30 -63.47 26.98 -35.05
C ARG A 30 -64.81 26.55 -35.65
N SER A 31 -65.37 25.45 -35.12
CA SER A 31 -66.83 25.23 -35.03
C SER A 31 -67.21 24.61 -33.67
N ASN A 32 -68.39 24.99 -33.18
CA ASN A 32 -68.88 24.79 -31.82
C ASN A 32 -70.18 23.96 -31.85
N SER A 33 -70.28 22.89 -31.06
CA SER A 33 -71.51 22.17 -30.65
C SER A 33 -71.05 21.04 -29.71
N GLY A 34 -71.59 20.71 -28.54
CA GLY A 34 -72.80 21.06 -27.83
C GLY A 34 -73.14 19.86 -26.93
N TRP A 35 -73.31 20.11 -25.62
CA TRP A 35 -74.10 19.35 -24.64
C TRP A 35 -73.59 17.99 -24.11
N GLY A 36 -73.12 18.02 -22.85
CA GLY A 36 -73.73 17.29 -21.73
C GLY A 36 -73.43 15.79 -21.53
N SER A 37 -72.57 15.46 -20.57
CA SER A 37 -72.90 14.55 -19.45
C SER A 37 -71.76 14.53 -18.42
N ALA A 38 -72.14 14.23 -17.18
CA ALA A 38 -71.44 14.59 -15.97
C ALA A 38 -70.15 13.79 -15.70
N PHE A 39 -69.17 14.52 -15.15
CA PHE A 39 -68.04 14.02 -14.35
C PHE A 39 -68.52 13.10 -13.23
N HIS A 40 -68.12 11.82 -13.24
CA HIS A 40 -68.03 10.94 -12.06
C HIS A 40 -66.85 9.95 -12.24
N GLY A 41 -65.62 10.48 -12.34
CA GLY A 41 -64.42 9.64 -12.51
C GLY A 41 -63.12 10.20 -11.91
N ALA A 42 -63.06 11.49 -11.59
CA ALA A 42 -61.83 12.11 -11.09
C ALA A 42 -61.60 11.92 -9.58
N THR A 43 -62.62 11.56 -8.80
CA THR A 43 -62.50 11.40 -7.34
C THR A 43 -61.90 10.06 -6.91
N SER A 44 -61.98 9.01 -7.72
CA SER A 44 -61.43 7.70 -7.34
C SER A 44 -59.92 7.61 -7.61
N TYR A 45 -59.43 8.15 -8.73
CA TYR A 45 -58.00 8.09 -9.07
C TYR A 45 -57.15 8.88 -8.08
N GLU A 46 -57.53 10.10 -7.73
CA GLU A 46 -56.81 10.87 -6.69
C GLU A 46 -56.87 10.20 -5.32
N HIS A 47 -58.00 9.57 -4.95
CA HIS A 47 -58.09 8.83 -3.69
C HIS A 47 -57.15 7.62 -3.69
N TRP A 48 -57.10 6.86 -4.78
CA TRP A 48 -56.23 5.70 -4.92
C TRP A 48 -54.76 6.09 -4.95
N VAL A 49 -54.38 7.18 -5.62
CA VAL A 49 -53.00 7.70 -5.62
C VAL A 49 -52.61 8.19 -4.22
N LYS A 50 -53.50 8.88 -3.49
CA LYS A 50 -53.24 9.31 -2.11
C LYS A 50 -53.12 8.12 -1.16
N LEU A 51 -53.95 7.08 -1.32
CA LEU A 51 -53.88 5.84 -0.53
C LEU A 51 -52.60 5.04 -0.82
N ILE A 52 -52.18 4.94 -2.08
CA ILE A 52 -50.92 4.27 -2.46
C ILE A 52 -49.71 5.08 -1.97
N ALA A 53 -49.76 6.42 -2.07
CA ALA A 53 -48.71 7.30 -1.55
C ALA A 53 -48.59 7.20 -0.02
N LEU A 54 -49.70 7.20 0.72
CA LEU A 54 -49.71 7.01 2.16
C LEU A 54 -49.25 5.59 2.58
N GLY A 55 -49.66 4.56 1.82
CA GLY A 55 -49.23 3.18 2.05
C GLY A 55 -47.73 2.98 1.80
N SER A 56 -47.20 3.56 0.73
CA SER A 56 -45.76 3.51 0.40
C SER A 56 -44.90 4.32 1.38
N LEU A 57 -45.39 5.45 1.90
CA LEU A 57 -44.74 6.20 2.98
C LEU A 57 -44.77 5.42 4.31
N GLY A 58 -45.85 4.71 4.61
CA GLY A 58 -45.96 3.82 5.77
C GLY A 58 -44.96 2.66 5.70
N VAL A 59 -44.86 2.00 4.54
CA VAL A 59 -43.87 0.93 4.31
C VAL A 59 -42.45 1.45 4.36
N TRP A 60 -42.19 2.66 3.84
CA TRP A 60 -40.87 3.29 3.91
C TRP A 60 -40.49 3.69 5.35
N MET A 61 -41.44 4.21 6.14
CA MET A 61 -41.20 4.50 7.55
C MET A 61 -40.99 3.24 8.39
N ILE A 62 -41.72 2.15 8.13
CA ILE A 62 -41.48 0.85 8.77
C ILE A 62 -40.09 0.33 8.37
N PHE A 63 -39.68 0.45 7.10
CA PHE A 63 -38.36 0.05 6.64
C PHE A 63 -37.25 0.87 7.31
N VAL A 64 -37.40 2.20 7.43
CA VAL A 64 -36.44 3.08 8.12
C VAL A 64 -36.38 2.76 9.62
N LEU A 65 -37.53 2.54 10.28
CA LEU A 65 -37.57 2.15 11.69
C LEU A 65 -36.95 0.76 11.91
N PHE A 66 -37.17 -0.19 11.01
CA PHE A 66 -36.55 -1.51 11.06
C PHE A 66 -35.05 -1.44 10.82
N PHE A 67 -34.58 -0.60 9.88
CA PHE A 67 -33.16 -0.39 9.60
C PHE A 67 -32.44 0.34 10.75
N TRP A 68 -33.15 1.21 11.49
CA TRP A 68 -32.61 1.84 12.70
C TRP A 68 -32.62 0.91 13.92
N HIS A 69 -33.60 0.01 14.03
CA HIS A 69 -33.68 -0.95 15.14
C HIS A 69 -32.87 -2.23 14.95
N THR A 70 -32.66 -2.66 13.69
CA THR A 70 -31.88 -3.87 13.34
C THR A 70 -30.53 -3.55 12.70
N GLY A 71 -30.19 -2.26 12.59
CA GLY A 71 -28.83 -1.80 12.39
C GLY A 71 -27.98 -2.17 13.60
N VAL A 72 -27.56 -3.44 13.65
CA VAL A 72 -26.35 -3.83 14.36
C VAL A 72 -25.24 -3.07 13.66
N ALA A 73 -25.00 -1.84 14.10
CA ALA A 73 -23.73 -1.19 13.90
C ALA A 73 -22.67 -2.23 14.26
N PRO A 74 -21.63 -2.47 13.43
CA PRO A 74 -20.50 -3.24 13.89
C PRO A 74 -20.10 -2.60 15.22
N ALA A 75 -20.06 -3.43 16.28
CA ALA A 75 -19.82 -2.95 17.63
C ALA A 75 -18.68 -1.93 17.55
N PRO A 76 -18.87 -0.69 18.07
CA PRO A 76 -17.79 0.27 18.04
C PRO A 76 -16.61 -0.42 18.69
N VAL A 77 -15.54 -0.63 17.91
CA VAL A 77 -14.26 -1.13 18.42
C VAL A 77 -14.04 -0.36 19.69
N SER A 78 -14.08 -1.07 20.82
CA SER A 78 -14.31 -0.43 22.11
C SER A 78 -13.31 0.71 22.27
N LYS A 79 -13.69 1.83 22.89
CA LYS A 79 -12.72 2.91 23.19
C LYS A 79 -11.49 2.38 23.95
N GLN A 80 -11.59 1.21 24.58
CA GLN A 80 -10.47 0.44 25.12
C GLN A 80 -9.53 -0.14 24.04
N ALA A 81 -10.02 -0.71 22.93
CA ALA A 81 -9.19 -1.16 21.82
C ALA A 81 -8.49 0.02 21.10
N ALA A 82 -9.17 1.16 20.94
CA ALA A 82 -8.57 2.38 20.38
C ALA A 82 -7.58 3.09 21.34
N ALA A 83 -7.75 2.93 22.65
CA ALA A 83 -6.78 3.38 23.65
C ALA A 83 -5.56 2.44 23.74
N LYS A 84 -5.72 1.14 23.44
CA LYS A 84 -4.66 0.13 23.43
C LYS A 84 -3.63 0.37 22.31
N LEU A 85 -4.04 1.01 21.20
CA LEU A 85 -3.17 1.31 20.05
C LEU A 85 -1.97 2.22 20.38
N LYS A 86 -2.10 3.17 21.32
CA LYS A 86 -0.98 4.02 21.77
C LYS A 86 0.11 3.26 22.55
N ASN A 87 -0.20 2.05 23.04
CA ASN A 87 0.71 1.21 23.85
C ASN A 87 1.34 0.05 23.08
N ILE A 88 1.03 -0.18 21.81
CA ILE A 88 1.62 -1.32 21.07
C ILE A 88 3.11 -1.06 20.73
N ASN A 89 3.46 0.22 20.56
CA ASN A 89 4.80 0.69 20.21
C ASN A 89 5.60 1.27 21.38
N ALA A 90 4.94 1.62 22.48
CA ALA A 90 5.60 2.09 23.69
C ALA A 90 5.80 0.88 24.62
N GLU A 91 7.03 0.35 24.61
CA GLU A 91 7.54 -0.67 25.56
C GLU A 91 6.62 -1.89 25.76
N PRO A 92 6.96 -3.10 25.25
CA PRO A 92 6.21 -4.27 25.65
C PRO A 92 6.31 -4.41 27.17
N SER A 93 5.17 -4.25 27.83
CA SER A 93 5.01 -4.56 29.23
C SER A 93 5.51 -5.99 29.45
N ILE A 94 6.67 -6.12 30.07
CA ILE A 94 7.26 -7.38 30.57
C ILE A 94 6.30 -8.08 31.56
N LEU A 95 5.22 -7.40 31.99
CA LEU A 95 4.34 -7.83 33.07
C LEU A 95 3.50 -9.08 32.76
N ASP A 96 3.26 -9.42 31.48
CA ASP A 96 2.48 -10.61 31.10
C ASP A 96 3.35 -11.83 30.73
N GLY A 97 4.68 -11.69 30.80
CA GLY A 97 5.64 -12.68 30.30
C GLY A 97 5.79 -12.65 28.77
N PHE A 98 6.95 -13.09 28.28
CA PHE A 98 7.16 -13.26 26.84
C PHE A 98 6.61 -14.63 26.40
N PRO A 99 6.01 -14.73 25.19
CA PRO A 99 5.80 -16.05 24.59
C PRO A 99 7.15 -16.77 24.40
N GLU A 100 7.16 -18.11 24.40
CA GLU A 100 8.37 -18.89 24.13
C GLU A 100 8.97 -18.56 22.76
N GLU A 101 8.12 -18.18 21.80
CA GLU A 101 8.49 -17.82 20.43
C GLU A 101 7.73 -16.56 20.00
N THR A 102 8.34 -15.72 19.15
CA THR A 102 7.68 -14.56 18.53
C THR A 102 7.59 -14.75 17.03
N ASN A 103 6.37 -14.66 16.51
CA ASN A 103 6.11 -14.63 15.08
C ASN A 103 6.05 -13.19 14.57
N PHE A 104 6.56 -12.95 13.36
CA PHE A 104 6.39 -11.71 12.61
C PHE A 104 6.29 -12.01 11.11
N ILE A 105 5.88 -11.02 10.33
CA ILE A 105 5.66 -11.15 8.88
C ILE A 105 6.56 -10.18 8.15
N VAL A 106 7.02 -10.53 6.95
CA VAL A 106 7.74 -9.62 6.04
C VAL A 106 7.02 -9.57 4.69
N PHE A 107 6.56 -8.39 4.30
CA PHE A 107 5.64 -8.21 3.17
C PHE A 107 5.77 -6.79 2.59
N GLY A 108 5.89 -6.64 1.28
CA GLY A 108 5.97 -5.31 0.65
C GLY A 108 5.47 -5.27 -0.79
N ASP A 109 5.69 -4.12 -1.42
CA ASP A 109 5.39 -3.84 -2.83
C ASP A 109 3.90 -3.96 -3.18
N PHE A 110 3.00 -3.76 -2.22
CA PHE A 110 1.62 -4.17 -2.37
C PHE A 110 0.64 -3.13 -2.90
N GLY A 111 0.96 -1.84 -2.81
CA GLY A 111 0.02 -0.71 -2.82
C GLY A 111 -0.74 -0.39 -4.10
N THR A 112 -1.18 -1.35 -4.90
CA THR A 112 -1.80 -1.11 -6.22
C THR A 112 -3.31 -0.84 -6.16
N GLY A 113 -4.01 -1.37 -5.16
CA GLY A 113 -5.46 -1.28 -4.97
C GLY A 113 -6.26 -2.23 -5.85
N ASP A 114 -5.57 -3.09 -6.60
CA ASP A 114 -6.19 -3.96 -7.59
C ASP A 114 -6.66 -5.31 -7.01
N GLU A 115 -7.18 -6.16 -7.89
CA GLU A 115 -7.64 -7.49 -7.50
C GLU A 115 -6.49 -8.44 -7.08
N ASN A 116 -5.26 -8.24 -7.59
CA ASN A 116 -4.13 -9.06 -7.17
C ASN A 116 -3.74 -8.74 -5.72
N GLN A 117 -3.65 -7.45 -5.38
CA GLN A 117 -3.42 -7.02 -4.00
C GLN A 117 -4.50 -7.58 -3.07
N ARG A 118 -5.79 -7.52 -3.48
CA ARG A 118 -6.90 -8.08 -2.70
C ARG A 118 -6.73 -9.57 -2.43
N ARG A 119 -6.34 -10.36 -3.44
CA ARG A 119 -6.09 -11.80 -3.27
C ARG A 119 -4.95 -12.08 -2.31
N VAL A 120 -3.87 -11.30 -2.38
CA VAL A 120 -2.75 -11.42 -1.45
C VAL A 120 -3.15 -11.01 -0.03
N ALA A 121 -3.95 -9.96 0.14
CA ALA A 121 -4.47 -9.55 1.44
C ALA A 121 -5.35 -10.64 2.08
N ILE A 122 -6.19 -11.32 1.31
CA ILE A 122 -6.99 -12.46 1.77
C ILE A 122 -6.08 -13.65 2.13
N ALA A 123 -5.09 -13.97 1.30
CA ALA A 123 -4.14 -15.04 1.59
C ALA A 123 -3.35 -14.76 2.89
N LEU A 124 -2.90 -13.51 3.07
CA LEU A 124 -2.24 -13.06 4.29
C LEU A 124 -3.17 -13.17 5.50
N GLN A 125 -4.43 -12.74 5.39
CA GLN A 125 -5.42 -12.91 6.46
C GLN A 125 -5.59 -14.39 6.83
N ASN A 126 -5.74 -15.28 5.85
CA ASN A 126 -5.91 -16.71 6.08
C ASN A 126 -4.67 -17.33 6.72
N PHE A 127 -3.47 -16.94 6.28
CA PHE A 127 -2.21 -17.39 6.88
C PHE A 127 -2.06 -16.91 8.32
N THR A 128 -2.30 -15.63 8.60
CA THR A 128 -2.20 -15.11 9.97
C THR A 128 -3.23 -15.70 10.94
N ALA A 129 -4.34 -16.22 10.43
CA ALA A 129 -5.33 -16.93 11.23
C ALA A 129 -4.82 -18.30 11.74
N THR A 130 -3.84 -18.92 11.07
CA THR A 130 -3.25 -20.20 11.50
C THR A 130 -2.06 -20.04 12.45
N MET A 131 -1.56 -18.81 12.63
CA MET A 131 -0.37 -18.54 13.44
C MET A 131 -0.68 -18.54 14.94
N VAL A 132 0.03 -19.41 15.67
CA VAL A 132 0.02 -19.49 17.13
C VAL A 132 1.48 -19.50 17.63
N PRO A 133 1.95 -18.47 18.36
CA PRO A 133 1.23 -17.24 18.69
C PRO A 133 0.97 -16.35 17.46
N SER A 134 0.06 -15.39 17.62
CA SER A 134 -0.22 -14.41 16.56
C SER A 134 1.00 -13.54 16.24
N PRO A 135 1.11 -13.02 15.02
CA PRO A 135 2.21 -12.14 14.66
C PRO A 135 2.24 -10.91 15.58
N ALA A 136 3.41 -10.59 16.11
CA ALA A 136 3.61 -9.46 17.02
C ALA A 136 3.79 -8.12 16.28
N PHE A 137 4.30 -8.18 15.06
CA PHE A 137 4.51 -7.04 14.16
C PHE A 137 4.68 -7.50 12.71
N LEU A 138 4.66 -6.55 11.78
CA LEU A 138 4.94 -6.75 10.35
C LEU A 138 6.10 -5.84 9.92
N LEU A 139 6.98 -6.37 9.07
CA LEU A 139 8.03 -5.63 8.38
C LEU A 139 7.56 -5.32 6.96
N SER A 140 7.30 -4.04 6.69
CA SER A 140 6.87 -3.58 5.37
C SER A 140 8.08 -3.14 4.56
N THR A 141 8.39 -3.87 3.49
CA THR A 141 9.62 -3.72 2.68
C THR A 141 9.55 -2.63 1.61
N GLY A 142 8.58 -1.71 1.68
CA GLY A 142 8.49 -0.52 0.83
C GLY A 142 7.40 -0.61 -0.23
N ASP A 143 7.23 0.49 -0.96
CA ASP A 143 6.21 0.72 -1.98
C ASP A 143 4.80 0.47 -1.45
N GLN A 144 4.48 1.26 -0.42
CA GLN A 144 3.23 1.16 0.32
C GLN A 144 2.02 1.53 -0.56
N ILE A 145 2.20 2.51 -1.45
CA ILE A 145 1.17 3.07 -2.32
C ILE A 145 1.77 3.35 -3.70
N TYR A 146 1.32 2.62 -4.71
CA TYR A 146 1.73 2.81 -6.10
C TYR A 146 0.96 3.96 -6.79
N GLU A 147 1.40 4.49 -7.93
CA GLU A 147 2.75 4.37 -8.49
C GLU A 147 3.66 5.51 -8.04
N HIS A 148 3.15 6.52 -7.33
CA HIS A 148 3.96 7.70 -6.95
C HIS A 148 3.74 8.08 -5.48
N GLY A 149 3.56 7.07 -4.62
CA GLY A 149 3.39 7.27 -3.19
C GLY A 149 2.13 8.05 -2.86
N ILE A 150 2.17 8.74 -1.71
CA ILE A 150 1.14 9.67 -1.28
C ILE A 150 1.68 11.10 -1.31
N GLU A 151 0.83 12.06 -1.65
CA GLU A 151 1.21 13.49 -1.70
C GLU A 151 0.78 14.22 -0.41
N SER A 152 -0.14 13.64 0.37
CA SER A 152 -0.60 14.23 1.62
C SER A 152 -1.05 13.19 2.66
N VAL A 153 -1.20 13.64 3.90
CA VAL A 153 -1.68 12.81 5.03
C VAL A 153 -3.12 12.29 4.82
N ASN A 154 -3.90 12.88 3.92
CA ASN A 154 -5.28 12.51 3.60
C ASN A 154 -5.41 12.08 2.13
N ASP A 155 -4.32 11.58 1.53
CA ASP A 155 -4.33 11.13 0.15
C ASP A 155 -5.43 10.08 -0.09
N PRO A 156 -6.34 10.28 -1.06
CA PRO A 156 -7.45 9.38 -1.30
C PRO A 156 -7.02 7.95 -1.67
N LEU A 157 -5.76 7.75 -2.09
CA LEU A 157 -5.20 6.44 -2.41
C LEU A 157 -5.02 5.55 -1.17
N LEU A 158 -4.84 6.12 0.03
CA LEU A 158 -4.63 5.37 1.27
C LEU A 158 -5.80 4.44 1.59
N SER A 159 -7.04 4.92 1.40
CA SER A 159 -8.23 4.17 1.78
C SER A 159 -8.39 2.85 0.99
N PRO A 160 -8.44 2.86 -0.35
CA PRO A 160 -8.60 1.63 -1.12
C PRO A 160 -7.35 0.74 -1.16
N ARG A 161 -6.14 1.29 -0.96
CA ARG A 161 -4.87 0.54 -1.13
C ARG A 161 -4.26 0.06 0.18
N PHE A 162 -4.68 0.59 1.32
CA PHE A 162 -4.16 0.19 2.62
C PHE A 162 -5.26 0.00 3.66
N GLU A 163 -5.97 1.07 4.02
CA GLU A 163 -6.85 1.09 5.21
C GLU A 163 -8.00 0.10 5.11
N LYS A 164 -8.64 0.00 3.93
CA LYS A 164 -9.72 -0.98 3.69
C LYS A 164 -9.21 -2.33 3.19
N MET A 165 -7.92 -2.42 2.86
CA MET A 165 -7.32 -3.64 2.33
C MET A 165 -6.91 -4.61 3.43
N TYR A 166 -6.31 -4.11 4.53
CA TYR A 166 -5.73 -4.93 5.60
C TYR A 166 -6.48 -4.79 6.91
N THR A 167 -7.75 -5.21 6.93
CA THR A 167 -8.68 -5.02 8.06
C THR A 167 -8.75 -6.20 9.03
N SER A 168 -8.08 -7.32 8.73
CA SER A 168 -8.07 -8.51 9.60
C SER A 168 -7.58 -8.17 11.02
N PRO A 169 -8.24 -8.67 12.09
CA PRO A 169 -7.83 -8.42 13.47
C PRO A 169 -6.38 -8.84 13.76
N LYS A 170 -5.86 -9.88 13.10
CA LYS A 170 -4.47 -10.35 13.27
C LYS A 170 -3.44 -9.43 12.59
N LEU A 171 -3.88 -8.53 11.72
CA LEU A 171 -3.04 -7.54 11.05
C LEU A 171 -3.15 -6.15 11.69
N GLN A 172 -3.99 -5.97 12.71
CA GLN A 172 -4.07 -4.74 13.52
C GLN A 172 -2.93 -4.69 14.56
N ILE A 173 -1.71 -4.80 14.05
CA ILE A 173 -0.43 -4.82 14.77
C ILE A 173 0.48 -3.72 14.19
N PRO A 174 1.65 -3.42 14.75
CA PRO A 174 2.55 -2.43 14.17
C PRO A 174 3.15 -2.91 12.86
N TRP A 175 3.17 -2.03 11.85
CA TRP A 175 3.86 -2.23 10.59
C TRP A 175 5.11 -1.35 10.61
N TYR A 176 6.28 -1.94 10.76
CA TYR A 176 7.55 -1.21 10.62
C TYR A 176 7.79 -0.96 9.13
N VAL A 177 7.79 0.30 8.71
CA VAL A 177 7.76 0.69 7.30
C VAL A 177 9.13 1.21 6.85
N THR A 178 9.64 0.64 5.76
CA THR A 178 10.70 1.28 4.95
C THR A 178 10.11 2.03 3.77
N ILE A 179 10.85 3.01 3.25
CA ILE A 179 10.49 3.81 2.07
C ILE A 179 10.92 3.06 0.80
N GLY A 180 10.00 2.87 -0.14
CA GLY A 180 10.29 2.37 -1.48
C GLY A 180 10.52 3.44 -2.53
N ASN A 181 10.85 3.04 -3.77
CA ASN A 181 11.09 4.03 -4.84
C ASN A 181 9.82 4.77 -5.24
N HIS A 182 8.69 4.07 -5.32
CA HIS A 182 7.40 4.71 -5.63
C HIS A 182 6.98 5.64 -4.48
N ASP A 183 7.28 5.28 -3.25
CA ASP A 183 7.03 6.13 -2.08
C ASP A 183 7.85 7.44 -2.12
N CYS A 184 9.14 7.38 -2.48
CA CYS A 184 10.00 8.56 -2.57
C CYS A 184 9.82 9.38 -3.86
N GLU A 185 8.97 8.94 -4.79
CA GLU A 185 8.43 9.80 -5.86
C GLU A 185 7.27 10.68 -5.38
N GLY A 186 6.57 10.23 -4.33
CA GLY A 186 5.56 11.00 -3.62
C GLY A 186 6.19 11.92 -2.57
N SER A 187 5.55 12.04 -1.42
CA SER A 187 6.00 12.87 -0.31
C SER A 187 6.35 12.04 0.91
N ILE A 188 7.64 11.95 1.22
CA ILE A 188 8.12 11.26 2.42
C ILE A 188 7.62 11.98 3.68
N ASP A 189 7.50 13.30 3.64
CA ASP A 189 6.88 14.09 4.72
C ASP A 189 5.41 13.69 4.94
N ALA A 190 4.66 13.39 3.89
CA ALA A 190 3.29 12.91 4.01
C ALA A 190 3.24 11.52 4.67
N MET A 191 4.16 10.62 4.34
CA MET A 191 4.26 9.31 4.99
C MET A 191 4.54 9.44 6.48
N LEU A 192 5.51 10.29 6.87
CA LEU A 192 5.84 10.54 8.28
C LEU A 192 4.62 11.09 9.04
N ARG A 193 3.89 12.05 8.44
CA ARG A 193 2.67 12.61 9.06
C ARG A 193 1.53 11.61 9.11
N TYR A 194 1.42 10.70 8.14
CA TYR A 194 0.43 9.62 8.17
C TYR A 194 0.76 8.61 9.28
N ALA A 195 2.03 8.25 9.46
CA ALA A 195 2.48 7.37 10.54
C ALA A 195 2.28 7.98 11.94
N ASP A 196 2.29 9.31 12.08
CA ASP A 196 2.03 10.02 13.35
C ASP A 196 0.54 10.03 13.75
N LYS A 197 -0.39 9.62 12.86
CA LYS A 197 -1.80 9.48 13.24
C LYS A 197 -1.96 8.43 14.33
N LYS A 198 -2.82 8.73 15.31
CA LYS A 198 -3.07 7.87 16.48
C LYS A 198 -3.50 6.44 16.12
N ASP A 199 -4.23 6.30 15.02
CA ASP A 199 -4.81 5.06 14.52
C ASP A 199 -4.04 4.47 13.32
N SER A 200 -2.88 5.02 12.97
CA SER A 200 -2.04 4.46 11.93
C SER A 200 -1.43 3.14 12.36
N LEU A 201 -1.44 2.17 11.44
CA LEU A 201 -0.65 0.93 11.60
C LEU A 201 0.82 1.16 11.24
N TRP A 202 1.14 2.20 10.46
CA TRP A 202 2.51 2.50 10.05
C TRP A 202 3.31 3.05 11.23
N TYR A 203 4.36 2.35 11.62
CA TYR A 203 5.39 2.84 12.50
C TYR A 203 6.57 3.32 11.66
N MET A 204 6.70 4.64 11.54
CA MET A 204 7.75 5.30 10.77
C MET A 204 8.08 6.66 11.43
N PRO A 205 8.82 6.67 12.55
CA PRO A 205 9.09 7.89 13.31
C PRO A 205 10.06 8.83 12.57
N ARG A 206 10.85 8.28 11.65
CA ARG A 206 11.86 8.96 10.81
C ARG A 206 12.01 8.19 9.50
N ARG A 207 12.71 8.77 8.52
CA ARG A 207 12.98 8.13 7.22
C ARG A 207 13.75 6.82 7.34
N TYR A 208 14.71 6.82 8.24
CA TYR A 208 15.48 5.66 8.69
C TYR A 208 15.52 5.69 10.21
N TYR A 209 15.45 4.53 10.85
CA TYR A 209 15.33 4.42 12.30
C TYR A 209 15.73 3.03 12.77
N SER A 210 15.98 2.89 14.07
CA SER A 210 16.21 1.60 14.70
C SER A 210 15.25 1.41 15.87
N ILE A 211 14.87 0.15 16.10
CA ILE A 211 14.09 -0.24 17.28
C ILE A 211 14.62 -1.55 17.83
N ASP A 212 14.80 -1.59 19.15
CA ASP A 212 15.06 -2.82 19.88
C ASP A 212 13.72 -3.35 20.37
N ARG A 213 13.21 -4.39 19.70
CA ARG A 213 11.93 -5.03 20.03
C ARG A 213 12.20 -6.28 20.86
N PRO A 214 11.72 -6.35 22.10
CA PRO A 214 11.74 -7.60 22.85
C PRO A 214 10.92 -8.70 22.15
N VAL A 215 11.51 -9.88 22.00
CA VAL A 215 10.92 -11.03 21.26
C VAL A 215 10.92 -12.33 22.06
N ALA A 216 11.67 -12.41 23.16
CA ALA A 216 11.61 -13.50 24.13
C ALA A 216 12.21 -13.00 25.47
N PRO A 217 12.16 -13.76 26.58
CA PRO A 217 12.82 -13.35 27.81
C PRO A 217 14.30 -13.01 27.58
N LYS A 218 14.71 -11.81 28.01
CA LYS A 218 16.07 -11.27 27.83
C LYS A 218 16.61 -11.33 26.39
N THR A 219 15.72 -11.40 25.40
CA THR A 219 16.06 -11.52 23.99
C THR A 219 15.36 -10.42 23.20
N ILE A 220 16.12 -9.71 22.38
CA ILE A 220 15.60 -8.66 21.51
C ILE A 220 15.89 -8.95 20.04
N LEU A 221 15.09 -8.34 19.17
CA LEU A 221 15.40 -8.10 17.77
C LEU A 221 15.68 -6.60 17.61
N ARG A 222 16.92 -6.25 17.28
CA ARG A 222 17.30 -4.93 16.78
C ARG A 222 16.95 -4.87 15.30
N LEU A 223 15.91 -4.12 14.97
CA LEU A 223 15.54 -3.79 13.60
C LEU A 223 16.18 -2.45 13.24
N VAL A 224 16.95 -2.42 12.16
CA VAL A 224 17.51 -1.20 11.56
C VAL A 224 16.83 -1.00 10.20
N VAL A 225 16.00 0.03 10.08
CA VAL A 225 15.29 0.37 8.85
C VAL A 225 16.04 1.49 8.15
N VAL A 226 16.38 1.29 6.87
CA VAL A 226 17.16 2.21 6.06
C VAL A 226 16.32 2.79 4.91
N ASP A 227 16.51 4.07 4.62
CA ASP A 227 15.97 4.73 3.44
C ASP A 227 16.88 4.44 2.25
N ALA A 228 16.65 3.29 1.62
CA ALA A 228 17.41 2.82 0.47
C ALA A 228 17.30 3.77 -0.74
N CYS A 229 16.19 4.52 -0.86
CA CYS A 229 16.03 5.52 -1.92
C CYS A 229 17.09 6.63 -1.78
N ASP A 230 17.35 7.14 -0.57
CA ASP A 230 18.44 8.11 -0.34
C ASP A 230 19.84 7.46 -0.46
N LEU A 231 20.01 6.21 0.00
CA LEU A 231 21.29 5.50 -0.12
C LEU A 231 21.72 5.28 -1.59
N VAL A 232 20.77 5.10 -2.50
CA VAL A 232 21.04 4.91 -3.93
C VAL A 232 21.01 6.24 -4.68
N CYS A 233 19.97 7.06 -4.50
CA CYS A 233 19.76 8.29 -5.29
C CYS A 233 20.53 9.51 -4.79
N GLY A 234 21.00 9.50 -3.54
CA GLY A 234 21.78 10.59 -2.95
C GLY A 234 23.25 10.63 -3.38
N ARG A 235 23.70 9.76 -4.30
CA ARG A 235 25.09 9.75 -4.78
C ARG A 235 25.32 10.76 -5.92
N GLU A 236 26.60 11.04 -6.19
CA GLU A 236 27.04 11.69 -7.43
C GLU A 236 28.10 10.82 -8.14
N PRO A 237 28.08 10.71 -9.48
CA PRO A 237 27.02 11.19 -10.37
C PRO A 237 25.68 10.50 -10.07
N ARG A 238 24.57 11.17 -10.38
CA ARG A 238 23.22 10.64 -10.17
C ARG A 238 23.00 9.32 -10.90
N ASP A 239 22.29 8.43 -10.22
CA ASP A 239 21.93 7.13 -10.75
C ASP A 239 20.78 7.26 -11.76
N PHE A 240 20.89 6.57 -12.89
CA PHE A 240 19.87 6.62 -13.95
C PHE A 240 18.52 6.01 -13.52
N ARG A 241 18.49 5.19 -12.46
CA ARG A 241 17.28 4.62 -11.88
C ARG A 241 16.48 5.63 -11.04
N CYS A 242 17.05 6.80 -10.75
CA CYS A 242 16.45 7.79 -9.88
C CYS A 242 15.79 8.92 -10.67
N THR A 243 14.49 9.13 -10.45
CA THR A 243 13.76 10.23 -11.08
C THR A 243 14.03 11.57 -10.40
N ASP A 244 13.71 12.68 -11.07
CA ASP A 244 13.86 14.04 -10.50
C ASP A 244 13.13 14.21 -9.17
N ARG A 245 12.00 13.51 -8.96
CA ARG A 245 11.23 13.55 -7.71
C ARG A 245 12.00 12.89 -6.56
N MET A 246 12.61 11.73 -6.83
CA MET A 246 13.46 11.01 -5.86
C MET A 246 14.73 11.81 -5.56
N ILE A 247 15.35 12.41 -6.59
CA ILE A 247 16.56 13.23 -6.47
C ILE A 247 16.29 14.45 -5.58
N LYS A 248 15.14 15.12 -5.71
CA LYS A 248 14.77 16.27 -4.85
C LYS A 248 14.69 15.93 -3.37
N GLN A 249 14.44 14.67 -3.03
CA GLN A 249 14.32 14.19 -1.65
C GLN A 249 15.58 13.47 -1.15
N SER A 250 16.69 13.54 -1.89
CA SER A 250 17.97 12.89 -1.55
C SER A 250 19.18 13.79 -1.89
N SER A 251 20.29 13.57 -1.21
CA SER A 251 21.51 14.36 -1.41
C SER A 251 22.75 13.62 -0.95
N VAL A 252 23.93 14.05 -1.43
CA VAL A 252 25.22 13.51 -0.96
C VAL A 252 25.33 13.61 0.56
N LYS A 253 24.86 14.73 1.13
CA LYS A 253 24.90 14.99 2.57
C LYS A 253 23.99 14.04 3.35
N THR A 254 22.73 13.87 2.93
CA THR A 254 21.79 12.97 3.62
C THR A 254 22.24 11.51 3.51
N ARG A 255 22.71 11.10 2.33
CA ARG A 255 23.28 9.77 2.09
C ARG A 255 24.46 9.50 3.01
N GLN A 256 25.40 10.44 3.11
CA GLN A 256 26.56 10.29 3.99
C GLN A 256 26.15 10.18 5.46
N SER A 257 25.29 11.10 5.93
CA SER A 257 24.77 11.06 7.30
C SER A 257 24.05 9.74 7.62
N GLN A 258 23.34 9.17 6.65
CA GLN A 258 22.65 7.91 6.83
C GLN A 258 23.64 6.74 6.96
N TYR A 259 24.68 6.66 6.13
CA TYR A 259 25.72 5.62 6.28
C TYR A 259 26.49 5.74 7.60
N GLU A 260 26.82 6.96 8.03
CA GLU A 260 27.44 7.19 9.34
C GLU A 260 26.52 6.73 10.49
N TRP A 261 25.22 7.01 10.37
CA TRP A 261 24.23 6.54 11.33
C TRP A 261 24.04 5.01 11.32
N ILE A 262 24.06 4.37 10.16
CA ILE A 262 23.99 2.90 10.03
C ILE A 262 25.18 2.26 10.75
N GLU A 263 26.41 2.72 10.47
CA GLU A 263 27.63 2.23 11.11
C GLU A 263 27.56 2.39 12.64
N GLN A 264 27.16 3.57 13.12
CA GLN A 264 27.00 3.83 14.56
C GLN A 264 25.99 2.88 15.19
N THR A 265 24.84 2.69 14.54
CA THR A 265 23.74 1.85 15.04
C THR A 265 24.12 0.36 15.08
N LEU A 266 24.79 -0.13 14.03
CA LEU A 266 25.23 -1.52 13.95
C LEU A 266 26.41 -1.81 14.89
N SER A 267 27.24 -0.80 15.18
CA SER A 267 28.34 -0.93 16.13
C SER A 267 27.92 -0.93 17.60
N ALA A 268 26.69 -0.49 17.89
CA ALA A 268 26.20 -0.37 19.26
C ALA A 268 26.01 -1.76 19.90
N SER A 269 26.56 -1.94 21.09
CA SER A 269 26.39 -3.16 21.88
C SER A 269 24.92 -3.43 22.23
N LYS A 270 24.63 -4.68 22.61
CA LYS A 270 23.33 -5.04 23.18
C LYS A 270 23.08 -4.24 24.48
N PRO A 271 21.83 -3.80 24.75
CA PRO A 271 21.49 -3.11 25.99
C PRO A 271 21.78 -3.95 27.24
N SER A 272 21.95 -3.28 28.40
CA SER A 272 22.13 -3.98 29.68
C SER A 272 20.90 -4.84 30.00
N GLY A 273 21.11 -6.03 30.54
CA GLY A 273 20.05 -7.00 30.85
C GLY A 273 19.57 -7.85 29.66
N VAL A 274 20.05 -7.57 28.44
CA VAL A 274 19.80 -8.39 27.26
C VAL A 274 20.87 -9.49 27.15
N GLU A 275 20.44 -10.75 27.10
CA GLU A 275 21.32 -11.90 26.92
C GLU A 275 21.55 -12.18 25.43
N GLN A 276 20.50 -12.12 24.62
CA GLN A 276 20.55 -12.41 23.17
C GLN A 276 19.99 -11.26 22.34
N MET A 277 20.63 -10.97 21.21
CA MET A 277 20.22 -9.90 20.29
C MET A 277 20.31 -10.38 18.85
N TRP A 278 19.17 -10.51 18.20
CA TRP A 278 19.10 -10.61 16.73
C TRP A 278 19.27 -9.21 16.15
N THR A 279 20.01 -9.09 15.06
CA THR A 279 20.15 -7.83 14.31
C THR A 279 19.69 -8.04 12.89
N VAL A 280 18.65 -7.32 12.51
CA VAL A 280 18.00 -7.37 11.20
C VAL A 280 18.07 -5.99 10.58
N VAL A 281 18.42 -5.92 9.30
CA VAL A 281 18.37 -4.67 8.52
C VAL A 281 17.27 -4.81 7.49
N MET A 282 16.51 -3.74 7.26
CA MET A 282 15.45 -3.70 6.26
C MET A 282 15.56 -2.42 5.44
N GLY A 283 15.47 -2.55 4.13
CA GLY A 283 15.43 -1.44 3.18
C GLY A 283 14.69 -1.88 1.94
N HIS A 284 14.26 -0.96 1.08
CA HIS A 284 13.46 -1.37 -0.08
C HIS A 284 14.27 -2.03 -1.19
N TRP A 285 15.43 -1.45 -1.55
CA TRP A 285 16.26 -1.95 -2.65
C TRP A 285 17.07 -3.16 -2.19
N GLY A 286 17.20 -4.18 -3.03
CA GLY A 286 17.99 -5.37 -2.72
C GLY A 286 19.49 -5.11 -2.77
N VAL A 287 20.25 -5.61 -1.79
CA VAL A 287 21.72 -5.69 -1.94
C VAL A 287 22.06 -6.66 -3.07
N TYR A 288 21.44 -7.85 -3.03
CA TYR A 288 21.56 -8.88 -4.04
C TYR A 288 20.17 -9.32 -4.53
N SER A 289 20.02 -9.53 -5.83
CA SER A 289 18.79 -10.08 -6.42
C SER A 289 19.04 -10.73 -7.78
N PHE A 290 18.31 -11.80 -8.06
CA PHE A 290 18.32 -12.51 -9.35
C PHE A 290 17.11 -12.19 -10.24
N ALA A 291 16.34 -11.16 -9.89
CA ALA A 291 15.18 -10.70 -10.66
C ALA A 291 15.52 -9.45 -11.49
N GLY A 292 14.50 -8.76 -12.00
CA GLY A 292 14.64 -7.74 -13.04
C GLY A 292 15.51 -6.54 -12.66
N ASN A 293 15.50 -6.12 -11.40
CA ASN A 293 16.32 -5.00 -10.93
C ASN A 293 17.78 -5.39 -10.65
N ALA A 294 18.07 -6.68 -10.58
CA ALA A 294 19.38 -7.25 -10.29
C ALA A 294 20.00 -6.75 -8.96
N ASP A 295 21.29 -7.03 -8.78
CA ASP A 295 22.10 -6.54 -7.68
C ASP A 295 22.17 -4.99 -7.67
N THR A 296 22.18 -4.37 -6.48
CA THR A 296 22.36 -2.92 -6.34
C THR A 296 23.82 -2.58 -5.98
N PRO A 297 24.64 -2.08 -6.94
CA PRO A 297 26.08 -1.91 -6.71
C PRO A 297 26.44 -0.92 -5.59
N GLU A 298 25.61 0.10 -5.38
CA GLU A 298 25.78 1.10 -4.32
C GLU A 298 25.72 0.44 -2.94
N LEU A 299 24.75 -0.44 -2.76
CA LEU A 299 24.54 -1.15 -1.50
C LEU A 299 25.58 -2.25 -1.33
N ILE A 300 25.99 -2.93 -2.40
CA ILE A 300 27.12 -3.88 -2.35
C ILE A 300 28.42 -3.16 -1.96
N GLY A 301 28.67 -1.97 -2.49
CA GLY A 301 29.90 -1.22 -2.23
C GLY A 301 29.98 -0.62 -0.83
N MET A 302 28.85 -0.19 -0.27
CA MET A 302 28.83 0.59 0.98
C MET A 302 28.11 -0.12 2.13
N LEU A 303 26.92 -0.69 1.89
CA LEU A 303 26.11 -1.30 2.95
C LEU A 303 26.59 -2.72 3.29
N ASP A 304 26.80 -3.58 2.29
CA ASP A 304 27.20 -4.98 2.49
C ASP A 304 28.45 -5.16 3.36
N PRO A 305 29.51 -4.33 3.23
CA PRO A 305 30.66 -4.40 4.12
C PRO A 305 30.31 -4.16 5.59
N MET A 306 29.36 -3.25 5.88
CA MET A 306 28.88 -3.01 7.24
C MET A 306 28.06 -4.19 7.76
N LEU A 307 27.16 -4.74 6.93
CA LEU A 307 26.37 -5.93 7.27
C LEU A 307 27.28 -7.10 7.64
N LYS A 308 28.36 -7.30 6.88
CA LYS A 308 29.40 -8.28 7.17
C LYS A 308 30.15 -7.97 8.47
N LYS A 309 30.70 -6.76 8.59
CA LYS A 309 31.52 -6.33 9.74
C LYS A 309 30.80 -6.52 11.08
N TYR A 310 29.51 -6.20 11.11
CA TYR A 310 28.68 -6.27 12.32
C TYR A 310 27.82 -7.53 12.41
N LYS A 311 28.05 -8.52 11.54
CA LYS A 311 27.40 -9.84 11.58
C LYS A 311 25.87 -9.74 11.61
N VAL A 312 25.30 -8.91 10.74
CA VAL A 312 23.84 -8.80 10.57
C VAL A 312 23.28 -10.16 10.16
N HIS A 313 22.18 -10.56 10.82
CA HIS A 313 21.62 -11.91 10.66
C HIS A 313 20.81 -12.05 9.37
N ALA A 314 20.07 -10.99 9.01
CA ALA A 314 19.26 -10.93 7.80
C ALA A 314 19.12 -9.50 7.28
N TYR A 315 19.14 -9.36 5.95
CA TYR A 315 18.68 -8.18 5.23
C TYR A 315 17.36 -8.50 4.52
N PHE A 316 16.31 -7.72 4.76
CA PHE A 316 15.02 -7.87 4.08
C PHE A 316 14.78 -6.71 3.11
N ASN A 317 14.29 -7.03 1.92
CA ASN A 317 13.94 -6.03 0.91
C ASN A 317 12.74 -6.41 0.05
N GLY A 318 12.28 -5.42 -0.71
CA GLY A 318 11.21 -5.53 -1.71
C GLY A 318 11.79 -5.28 -3.10
N HIS A 319 11.19 -4.35 -3.84
CA HIS A 319 11.63 -3.77 -5.13
C HIS A 319 11.57 -4.72 -6.31
N ASP A 320 12.14 -5.92 -6.17
CA ASP A 320 11.89 -6.99 -7.11
C ASP A 320 10.61 -7.71 -6.73
N HIS A 321 9.66 -7.74 -7.68
CA HIS A 321 8.34 -8.35 -7.51
C HIS A 321 8.38 -9.89 -7.53
N SER A 322 9.10 -10.46 -6.56
CA SER A 322 9.39 -11.88 -6.42
C SER A 322 9.64 -12.24 -4.95
N MET A 323 9.86 -13.53 -4.68
CA MET A 323 10.34 -14.02 -3.39
C MET A 323 11.68 -14.73 -3.60
N GLN A 324 12.70 -14.35 -2.84
CA GLN A 324 14.04 -14.94 -2.96
C GLN A 324 14.71 -15.06 -1.59
N HIS A 325 15.56 -16.07 -1.43
CA HIS A 325 16.53 -16.17 -0.34
C HIS A 325 17.92 -16.33 -0.94
N VAL A 326 18.72 -15.28 -0.87
CA VAL A 326 20.11 -15.27 -1.33
C VAL A 326 21.02 -15.47 -0.12
N ARG A 327 21.96 -16.40 -0.25
CA ARG A 327 22.97 -16.69 0.77
C ARG A 327 24.35 -16.32 0.23
N LYS A 328 25.09 -15.48 0.94
CA LYS A 328 26.51 -15.22 0.68
C LYS A 328 27.34 -15.93 1.74
N VAL A 329 28.22 -16.82 1.30
CA VAL A 329 29.18 -17.49 2.17
C VAL A 329 30.50 -16.75 2.07
N ASP A 330 31.01 -16.30 3.21
CA ASP A 330 32.32 -15.65 3.31
C ASP A 330 33.46 -16.67 3.35
N ASN A 331 34.68 -16.19 3.09
CA ASN A 331 35.89 -17.02 3.15
C ASN A 331 36.13 -17.65 4.54
N ASP A 332 35.62 -17.05 5.61
CA ASP A 332 35.68 -17.58 6.98
C ASP A 332 34.54 -18.56 7.31
N GLY A 333 33.69 -18.88 6.33
CA GLY A 333 32.53 -19.77 6.47
C GLY A 333 31.28 -19.10 7.04
N SER A 334 31.33 -17.83 7.42
CA SER A 334 30.14 -17.10 7.88
C SER A 334 29.13 -16.91 6.72
N VAL A 335 27.84 -16.90 7.07
CA VAL A 335 26.75 -16.81 6.08
C VAL A 335 25.96 -15.55 6.33
N ARG A 336 25.82 -14.72 5.28
CA ARG A 336 24.92 -13.57 5.25
C ARG A 336 23.65 -13.94 4.47
N ASN A 337 22.50 -13.57 5.01
CA ASN A 337 21.18 -13.89 4.43
C ASN A 337 20.50 -12.62 3.90
N TYR A 338 20.03 -12.68 2.67
CA TYR A 338 19.24 -11.62 2.03
C TYR A 338 17.93 -12.23 1.57
N PHE A 339 16.83 -11.59 1.93
CA PHE A 339 15.49 -12.05 1.64
C PHE A 339 14.75 -10.97 0.85
N VAL A 340 14.30 -11.34 -0.35
CA VAL A 340 13.42 -10.50 -1.17
C VAL A 340 11.98 -10.94 -0.90
N SER A 341 11.13 -10.01 -0.49
CA SER A 341 9.69 -10.17 -0.26
C SER A 341 8.95 -8.98 -0.88
N GLY A 342 8.91 -8.92 -2.21
CA GLY A 342 8.23 -7.85 -2.98
C GLY A 342 7.02 -8.34 -3.77
N CYS A 343 6.44 -9.47 -3.40
CA CYS A 343 5.46 -10.16 -4.24
C CYS A 343 4.02 -9.77 -3.89
N TRP A 344 3.50 -8.72 -4.52
CA TRP A 344 2.08 -8.34 -4.45
C TRP A 344 1.19 -9.04 -5.48
N ARG A 345 1.82 -9.63 -6.49
CA ARG A 345 1.16 -10.33 -7.58
C ARG A 345 1.45 -11.82 -7.43
N LEU A 346 0.43 -12.68 -7.47
CA LEU A 346 0.65 -14.11 -7.63
C LEU A 346 1.52 -14.32 -8.87
N SER A 347 2.76 -14.76 -8.67
CA SER A 347 3.63 -15.14 -9.78
C SER A 347 2.93 -16.29 -10.52
N ASN A 348 2.75 -16.13 -11.83
CA ASN A 348 2.23 -17.19 -12.68
C ASN A 348 3.08 -18.45 -12.44
N PRO A 349 2.53 -19.62 -12.10
CA PRO A 349 3.31 -20.82 -11.78
C PRO A 349 4.22 -21.30 -12.92
N HIS A 350 4.13 -20.68 -14.11
CA HIS A 350 4.99 -20.93 -15.27
C HIS A 350 6.24 -20.04 -15.37
N ALA A 351 6.49 -19.13 -14.41
CA ALA A 351 7.68 -18.27 -14.44
C ALA A 351 8.94 -18.93 -13.84
N ALA A 352 8.83 -20.18 -13.37
CA ALA A 352 9.95 -21.00 -12.93
C ALA A 352 10.01 -22.28 -13.77
N THR A 353 10.54 -22.17 -14.98
CA THR A 353 11.04 -23.30 -15.77
C THR A 353 12.33 -22.90 -16.45
#